data_AF-A0A2I8ETC8-F1
#
_entry.id   AF-A0A2I8ETC8-F1
#
_cell.length_a   1.000
_cell.length_b   1.000
_cell.length_c   1.000
_cell.angle_alpha   90.00
_cell.angle_beta   90.00
_cell.angle_gamma   90.00
#
_symmetry.space_group_name_H-M   'P 1'
#
loop_
_entity.id
_entity.type
_entity.pdbx_description
1 polymer ?
#
loop_
_entity_poly.entity_id
_entity_poly.type
_entity_poly.pdbx_seq_one_letter_code
_entity_poly.pdbx_strand_id
1 'polypeptide(L)'
;MNQRYAVVVGFVALAISLSANAKAAAEQTIKDPISISKFVHSIPAYRGDLGSRLSDAGMGVESIWVQPLTKEQVAEDPMNFAPGDVVIHVFTTGTPNAQGCRVLGSPYLIKRGKKYITQDRTGYWLLTGRCDF
;
A
#
# COMPACT_ATOMS: atom_id res chain seq x y z
N MET A 1 54.28 37.20 39.69
CA MET A 1 52.96 37.86 39.55
C MET A 1 52.77 38.27 38.10
N ASN A 2 51.52 38.18 37.61
CA ASN A 2 50.97 38.65 36.33
C ASN A 2 50.88 37.65 35.15
N GLN A 3 50.02 36.65 35.39
CA GLN A 3 48.85 36.29 34.57
C GLN A 3 48.60 37.10 33.28
N ARG A 4 48.51 36.40 32.14
CA ARG A 4 47.72 36.83 30.97
C ARG A 4 46.80 35.70 30.55
N TYR A 5 45.50 36.00 30.60
CA TYR A 5 44.39 35.18 30.16
C TYR A 5 44.35 35.14 28.63
N ALA A 6 44.15 33.96 28.06
CA ALA A 6 43.58 33.82 26.72
C ALA A 6 42.45 32.77 26.82
N VAL A 7 41.24 33.29 26.84
CA VAL A 7 39.97 32.55 26.80
C VAL A 7 39.86 31.91 25.42
N VAL A 8 39.81 30.56 25.36
CA VAL A 8 39.39 29.85 24.15
C VAL A 8 37.95 29.40 24.34
N VAL A 9 37.11 30.02 23.53
CA VAL A 9 35.69 29.81 23.35
C VAL A 9 35.43 28.39 22.81
N GLY A 10 34.55 27.68 23.50
CA GLY A 10 33.39 27.02 22.91
C GLY A 10 33.61 25.83 21.97
N PHE A 11 33.17 24.66 22.41
CA PHE A 11 32.38 23.76 21.56
C PHE A 11 31.33 23.07 22.45
N VAL A 12 30.12 23.65 22.47
CA VAL A 12 28.92 22.96 22.93
C VAL A 12 28.55 21.98 21.82
N ALA A 13 28.90 20.71 21.98
CA ALA A 13 28.40 19.64 21.13
C ALA A 13 26.93 19.39 21.49
N LEU A 14 26.04 20.15 20.85
CA LEU A 14 24.61 19.95 20.92
C LEU A 14 24.30 18.62 20.21
N ALA A 15 24.15 17.54 20.98
CA ALA A 15 23.62 16.28 20.49
C ALA A 15 22.15 16.50 20.11
N ILE A 16 21.92 16.85 18.84
CA ILE A 16 20.58 16.90 18.26
C ILE A 16 20.16 15.43 18.11
N SER A 17 19.43 14.92 19.10
CA SER A 17 18.67 13.69 18.96
C SER A 17 17.65 13.89 17.84
N LEU A 18 18.02 13.49 16.62
CA LEU A 18 17.08 13.36 15.51
C LEU A 18 16.12 12.21 15.82
N SER A 19 15.09 12.51 16.60
CA SER A 19 13.91 11.67 16.74
C SER A 19 13.17 11.71 15.41
N ALA A 20 13.55 10.82 14.49
CA ALA A 20 12.77 10.54 13.30
C ALA A 20 11.43 9.93 13.73
N ASN A 21 10.43 10.79 13.91
CA ASN A 21 9.04 10.37 13.99
C ASN A 21 8.64 9.80 12.63
N ALA A 22 8.93 8.52 12.40
CA ALA A 22 8.29 7.75 11.35
C ALA A 22 6.80 7.65 11.73
N LYS A 23 6.03 8.65 11.30
CA LYS A 23 4.57 8.65 11.44
C LYS A 23 4.09 7.43 10.66
N ALA A 24 3.67 6.39 11.39
CA ALA A 24 3.02 5.23 10.78
C ALA A 24 1.89 5.78 9.90
N ALA A 25 1.91 5.44 8.61
CA ALA A 25 0.87 5.88 7.70
C ALA A 25 -0.46 5.33 8.24
N ALA A 26 -1.41 6.23 8.50
CA ALA A 26 -2.69 5.86 9.07
C ALA A 26 -3.54 5.11 8.03
N GLU A 27 -4.46 4.29 8.51
CA GLU A 27 -5.53 3.74 7.70
C GLU A 27 -6.27 4.86 6.96
N GLN A 28 -6.56 4.65 5.68
CA GLN A 28 -7.22 5.64 4.84
C GLN A 28 -8.20 4.99 3.87
N THR A 29 -9.30 5.70 3.60
CA THR A 29 -10.24 5.36 2.51
C THR A 29 -10.19 6.46 1.46
N ILE A 30 -9.76 6.10 0.25
CA ILE A 30 -9.69 6.98 -0.91
C ILE A 30 -11.04 6.93 -1.63
N LYS A 31 -11.69 8.08 -1.79
CA LYS A 31 -12.98 8.22 -2.48
C LYS A 31 -12.96 9.22 -3.64
N ASP A 32 -11.90 10.02 -3.75
CA ASP A 32 -11.81 11.02 -4.81
C ASP A 32 -11.43 10.33 -6.14
N PRO A 33 -12.16 10.61 -7.24
CA PRO A 33 -11.95 9.91 -8.51
C PRO A 33 -10.53 10.03 -9.07
N ILE A 34 -9.87 11.17 -8.86
CA ILE A 34 -8.52 11.42 -9.36
C ILE A 34 -7.50 10.54 -8.62
N SER A 35 -7.54 10.47 -7.29
CA SER A 35 -6.60 9.63 -6.55
C SER A 35 -6.93 8.15 -6.70
N ILE A 36 -8.21 7.77 -6.82
CA ILE A 36 -8.60 6.41 -7.20
C ILE A 36 -7.94 6.05 -8.52
N SER A 37 -8.13 6.85 -9.57
CA SER A 37 -7.55 6.63 -10.89
C SER A 37 -6.02 6.50 -10.83
N LYS A 38 -5.34 7.46 -10.20
CA LYS A 38 -3.88 7.41 -10.00
C LYS A 38 -3.43 6.14 -9.28
N PHE A 39 -4.17 5.72 -8.26
CA PHE A 39 -3.83 4.53 -7.48
C PHE A 39 -3.98 3.26 -8.31
N VAL A 40 -5.13 3.03 -8.95
CA VAL A 40 -5.36 1.78 -9.70
C VAL A 40 -4.46 1.69 -10.94
N HIS A 41 -4.18 2.82 -11.61
CA HIS A 41 -3.22 2.83 -12.73
C HIS A 41 -1.75 2.69 -12.29
N SER A 42 -1.45 2.81 -10.99
CA SER A 42 -0.10 2.56 -10.46
C SER A 42 0.20 1.08 -10.19
N ILE A 43 -0.82 0.21 -10.21
CA ILE A 43 -0.68 -1.22 -9.92
C ILE A 43 -0.57 -1.99 -11.23
N PRO A 44 0.58 -2.64 -11.53
CA PRO A 44 0.70 -3.48 -12.72
C PRO A 44 -0.27 -4.66 -12.66
N ALA A 45 -0.91 -5.00 -13.77
CA ALA A 45 -1.87 -6.09 -13.87
C ALA A 45 -1.68 -6.88 -15.18
N TYR A 46 -2.50 -7.91 -15.40
CA TYR A 46 -2.41 -8.69 -16.63
C TYR A 46 -2.68 -7.81 -17.85
N ARG A 47 -1.69 -7.72 -18.75
CA ARG A 47 -1.71 -6.91 -19.97
C ARG A 47 -1.96 -5.41 -19.74
N GLY A 48 -1.42 -4.84 -18.67
CA GLY A 48 -1.46 -3.39 -18.44
C GLY A 48 -1.39 -3.03 -16.97
N ASP A 49 -2.31 -2.19 -16.53
CA ASP A 49 -2.50 -1.81 -15.14
C ASP A 49 -3.89 -2.22 -14.62
N LEU A 50 -4.06 -2.17 -13.30
CA LEU A 50 -5.28 -2.60 -12.63
C LEU A 50 -6.49 -1.73 -13.03
N GLY A 51 -6.30 -0.43 -13.25
CA GLY A 51 -7.37 0.48 -13.65
C GLY A 51 -7.94 0.11 -15.01
N SER A 52 -7.08 -0.05 -16.02
CA SER A 52 -7.49 -0.52 -17.34
C SER A 52 -8.13 -1.91 -17.27
N ARG A 53 -7.55 -2.83 -16.50
CA ARG A 53 -8.08 -4.20 -16.38
C ARG A 53 -9.47 -4.25 -15.74
N LEU A 54 -9.71 -3.44 -14.71
CA LEU A 54 -11.03 -3.30 -14.08
C LEU A 54 -12.05 -2.72 -15.07
N SER A 55 -11.68 -1.67 -15.80
CA SER A 55 -12.57 -1.05 -16.79
C SER A 55 -12.93 -2.01 -17.93
N ASP A 56 -11.94 -2.74 -18.47
CA ASP A 56 -12.16 -3.72 -19.54
C ASP A 56 -13.07 -4.87 -19.07
N ALA A 57 -13.01 -5.20 -17.78
CA ALA A 57 -13.86 -6.19 -17.14
C ALA A 57 -15.28 -5.68 -16.85
N GLY A 58 -15.60 -4.42 -17.15
CA GLY A 58 -16.89 -3.81 -16.84
C GLY A 58 -17.09 -3.46 -15.37
N MET A 59 -15.99 -3.26 -14.63
CA MET A 59 -16.03 -2.90 -13.21
C MET A 59 -15.64 -1.43 -12.99
N GLY A 60 -16.46 -0.73 -12.21
CA GLY A 60 -16.15 0.61 -11.71
C GLY A 60 -15.55 0.56 -10.31
N VAL A 61 -14.67 1.50 -9.97
CA VAL A 61 -14.09 1.60 -8.62
C VAL A 61 -14.83 2.69 -7.83
N GLU A 62 -15.40 2.34 -6.69
CA GLU A 62 -16.10 3.28 -5.82
C GLU A 62 -15.17 3.90 -4.76
N SER A 63 -14.32 3.07 -4.17
CA SER A 63 -13.37 3.50 -3.15
C SER A 63 -12.24 2.51 -2.98
N ILE A 64 -11.15 2.95 -2.34
CA ILE A 64 -10.01 2.12 -2.03
C ILE A 64 -9.69 2.28 -0.56
N TRP A 65 -9.73 1.18 0.18
CA TRP A 65 -9.28 1.14 1.56
C TRP A 65 -7.83 0.67 1.61
N VAL A 66 -6.98 1.44 2.29
CA VAL A 66 -5.55 1.20 2.40
C VAL A 66 -5.18 1.24 3.87
N GLN A 67 -4.66 0.12 4.38
CA GLN A 67 -4.28 -0.04 5.77
C GLN A 67 -2.83 -0.54 5.88
N PRO A 68 -1.89 0.33 6.29
CA PRO A 68 -0.57 -0.10 6.70
C PRO A 68 -0.68 -0.96 7.96
N LEU A 69 -0.13 -2.17 7.94
CA LEU A 69 -0.26 -3.09 9.07
C LEU A 69 0.63 -2.67 10.25
N THR A 70 0.08 -2.73 11.46
CA THR A 70 0.84 -2.53 12.69
C THR A 70 1.63 -3.79 13.06
N LYS A 71 2.57 -3.66 14.00
CA LYS A 71 3.36 -4.80 14.48
C LYS A 71 2.48 -5.85 15.16
N GLU A 72 1.44 -5.39 15.85
CA GLU A 72 0.48 -6.23 16.57
C GLU A 72 -0.35 -7.06 15.58
N GLN A 73 -0.87 -6.44 14.51
CA GLN A 73 -1.60 -7.15 13.45
C GLN A 73 -0.74 -8.20 12.74
N VAL A 74 0.56 -7.89 12.51
CA VAL A 74 1.50 -8.87 11.96
C VAL A 74 1.77 -10.00 12.94
N ALA A 75 1.82 -9.74 14.25
CA ALA A 75 2.02 -10.77 15.26
C ALA A 75 0.82 -11.71 15.41
N GLU A 76 -0.39 -11.23 15.09
CA GLU A 76 -1.61 -12.04 15.09
C GLU A 76 -1.65 -13.04 13.91
N ASP A 77 -1.10 -12.67 12.74
CA ASP A 77 -1.00 -13.56 11.57
C ASP A 77 0.36 -13.44 10.85
N PRO A 78 1.43 -14.00 11.45
CA PRO A 78 2.78 -13.89 10.92
C PRO A 78 3.04 -14.80 9.72
N MET A 79 2.11 -15.70 9.38
CA MET A 79 2.23 -16.56 8.21
C MET A 79 1.81 -15.82 6.93
N ASN A 80 0.84 -14.92 7.02
CA ASN A 80 0.33 -14.18 5.87
C ASN A 80 0.93 -12.75 5.77
N PHE A 81 1.23 -12.12 6.91
CA PHE A 81 1.69 -10.73 6.96
C PHE A 81 3.16 -10.58 7.34
N ALA A 82 3.77 -9.49 6.88
CA ALA A 82 5.13 -9.09 7.21
C ALA A 82 5.18 -7.60 7.61
N PRO A 83 6.18 -7.18 8.44
CA PRO A 83 6.34 -5.78 8.78
C PRO A 83 6.50 -4.89 7.55
N GLY A 84 5.74 -3.80 7.50
CA GLY A 84 5.73 -2.87 6.37
C GLY A 84 4.80 -3.25 5.23
N ASP A 85 4.05 -4.35 5.37
CA ASP A 85 2.95 -4.67 4.47
C ASP A 85 1.84 -3.61 4.56
N VAL A 86 1.21 -3.37 3.41
CA VAL A 86 0.04 -2.51 3.30
C VAL A 86 -1.08 -3.30 2.68
N VAL A 87 -2.18 -3.44 3.41
CA VAL A 87 -3.42 -4.04 2.92
C VAL A 87 -4.15 -3.05 2.04
N ILE A 88 -4.68 -3.53 0.92
CA ILE A 88 -5.41 -2.75 -0.07
C ILE A 88 -6.68 -3.51 -0.43
N HIS A 89 -7.84 -2.89 -0.23
CA HIS A 89 -9.12 -3.40 -0.72
C HIS A 89 -9.71 -2.39 -1.69
N VAL A 90 -9.95 -2.81 -2.93
CA VAL A 90 -10.57 -1.96 -3.96
C VAL A 90 -12.04 -2.32 -4.02
N PHE A 91 -12.92 -1.43 -3.55
CA PHE A 91 -14.36 -1.63 -3.62
C PHE A 91 -14.87 -1.29 -5.02
N THR A 92 -15.50 -2.27 -5.67
CA THR A 92 -15.94 -2.15 -7.05
C THR A 92 -17.45 -2.32 -7.20
N THR A 93 -18.01 -1.72 -8.24
CA THR A 93 -19.35 -1.98 -8.77
C THR A 93 -19.27 -2.62 -10.16
N GLY A 94 -20.44 -3.05 -10.65
CA GLY A 94 -20.57 -3.75 -11.92
C GLY A 94 -20.51 -5.26 -11.75
N THR A 95 -20.72 -5.98 -12.86
CA THR A 95 -20.60 -7.44 -12.90
C THR A 95 -19.36 -7.79 -13.72
N PRO A 96 -18.35 -8.45 -13.12
CA PRO A 96 -17.11 -8.77 -13.83
C PRO A 96 -17.37 -9.65 -15.05
N ASN A 97 -16.95 -9.19 -16.23
CA ASN A 97 -16.87 -10.03 -17.42
C ASN A 97 -15.55 -10.81 -17.45
N ALA A 98 -15.53 -11.94 -16.75
CA ALA A 98 -14.30 -12.69 -16.50
C ALA A 98 -14.12 -13.96 -17.37
N GLN A 99 -14.78 -14.04 -18.54
CA GLN A 99 -14.62 -15.12 -19.52
C GLN A 99 -14.60 -16.55 -18.92
N GLY A 100 -15.54 -16.84 -18.00
CA GLY A 100 -15.67 -18.16 -17.37
C GLY A 100 -14.98 -18.30 -15.99
N CYS A 101 -14.27 -17.28 -15.54
CA CYS A 101 -13.63 -17.29 -14.22
C CYS A 101 -14.62 -16.88 -13.13
N ARG A 102 -14.67 -17.66 -12.05
CA ARG A 102 -15.53 -17.39 -10.89
C ARG A 102 -14.88 -16.35 -9.99
N VAL A 103 -14.96 -15.09 -10.39
CA VAL A 103 -14.46 -13.93 -9.64
C VAL A 103 -15.61 -13.11 -9.09
N LEU A 104 -15.37 -12.47 -7.96
CA LEU A 104 -16.34 -11.62 -7.27
C LEU A 104 -15.71 -10.23 -7.13
N GLY A 105 -16.12 -9.31 -8.01
CA GLY A 105 -15.91 -7.85 -7.90
C GLY A 105 -14.60 -7.38 -7.25
N SER A 106 -14.70 -6.96 -5.99
CA SER A 106 -13.71 -6.17 -5.26
C SER A 106 -12.43 -6.96 -4.92
N PRO A 107 -11.25 -6.63 -5.48
CA PRO A 107 -10.02 -7.35 -5.16
C PRO A 107 -9.39 -6.89 -3.84
N TYR A 108 -8.81 -7.85 -3.14
CA TYR A 108 -8.03 -7.71 -1.91
C TYR A 108 -6.56 -8.08 -2.15
N LEU A 109 -5.67 -7.12 -1.87
CA LEU A 109 -4.24 -7.19 -2.18
C LEU A 109 -3.40 -6.81 -0.96
N ILE A 110 -2.20 -7.38 -0.86
CA ILE A 110 -1.15 -6.92 0.04
C ILE A 110 -0.02 -6.33 -0.80
N LYS A 111 0.35 -5.08 -0.53
CA LYS A 111 1.57 -4.48 -1.06
C LYS A 111 2.72 -4.77 -0.10
N ARG A 112 3.70 -5.55 -0.57
CA ARG A 112 4.94 -5.88 0.12
C ARG A 112 6.12 -5.30 -0.64
N GLY A 113 6.62 -4.14 -0.17
CA GLY A 113 7.63 -3.37 -0.89
C GLY A 113 7.14 -2.96 -2.29
N LYS A 114 7.73 -3.56 -3.34
CA LYS A 114 7.36 -3.32 -4.75
C LYS A 114 6.41 -4.38 -5.32
N LYS A 115 6.05 -5.42 -4.55
CA LYS A 115 5.22 -6.53 -5.02
C LYS A 115 3.78 -6.37 -4.51
N TYR A 116 2.84 -6.83 -5.32
CA TYR A 116 1.43 -6.96 -4.95
C TYR A 116 1.09 -8.45 -4.87
N ILE A 117 0.58 -8.88 -3.71
CA ILE A 117 0.23 -10.26 -3.40
C ILE A 117 -1.28 -10.35 -3.35
N THR A 118 -1.84 -11.29 -4.09
CA THR A 118 -3.29 -11.48 -4.23
C THR A 118 -3.79 -12.30 -3.06
N GLN A 119 -4.90 -11.88 -2.45
CA GLN A 119 -5.51 -12.59 -1.32
C GLN A 119 -6.84 -13.26 -1.69
N ASP A 120 -7.35 -12.98 -2.88
CA ASP A 120 -8.56 -13.58 -3.40
C ASP A 120 -8.45 -13.89 -4.91
N ARG A 121 -9.47 -14.61 -5.40
CA ARG A 121 -9.58 -15.02 -6.80
C ARG A 121 -9.66 -13.84 -7.76
N THR A 122 -10.29 -12.74 -7.34
CA THR A 122 -10.51 -11.59 -8.21
C THR A 122 -9.23 -10.82 -8.44
N GLY A 123 -8.50 -10.51 -7.37
CA GLY A 123 -7.17 -9.92 -7.42
C GLY A 123 -6.22 -10.81 -8.23
N TYR A 124 -6.25 -12.13 -8.03
CA TYR A 124 -5.43 -13.05 -8.80
C TYR A 124 -5.73 -13.02 -10.29
N TRP A 125 -7.01 -13.08 -10.67
CA TRP A 125 -7.40 -12.97 -12.05
C TRP A 125 -7.06 -11.63 -12.68
N LEU A 126 -7.25 -10.53 -11.94
CA LEU A 126 -6.90 -9.19 -12.42
C LEU A 126 -5.39 -9.06 -12.65
N LEU A 127 -4.56 -9.52 -11.70
CA LEU A 127 -3.11 -9.36 -11.75
C LEU A 127 -2.41 -10.37 -12.67
N THR A 128 -2.96 -11.58 -12.85
CA THR A 128 -2.29 -12.66 -13.59
C THR A 128 -3.02 -13.10 -14.87
N GLY A 129 -4.31 -12.79 -15.00
CA GLY A 129 -5.16 -13.30 -16.08
C GLY A 129 -5.57 -14.76 -15.93
N ARG A 130 -5.21 -15.42 -14.81
CA ARG A 130 -5.49 -16.84 -14.54
C ARG A 130 -6.63 -17.01 -13.54
N CYS A 131 -7.18 -18.22 -13.47
CA CYS A 131 -8.43 -18.50 -12.74
C CYS A 131 -8.33 -19.72 -11.80
N ASP A 132 -7.12 -20.18 -11.58
CA ASP A 132 -6.75 -21.36 -10.78
C ASP A 132 -6.24 -20.99 -9.38
N PHE A 133 -6.85 -19.97 -8.78
CA PHE A 133 -6.56 -19.50 -7.42
C PHE A 133 -7.15 -20.39 -6.34
#